data_AF-A0A1G5X2J6-F1
#
_entry.id   AF-A0A1G5X2J6-F1
#
_cell.length_a   1.000
_cell.length_b   1.000
_cell.length_c   1.000
_cell.angle_alpha   90.00
_cell.angle_beta   90.00
_cell.angle_gamma   90.00
#
_symmetry.space_group_name_H-M   'P 1'
#
loop_
_entity.id
_entity.type
_entity.pdbx_description
1 polymer ?
#
loop_
_entity_poly.entity_id
_entity_poly.type
_entity_poly.pdbx_seq_one_letter_code
_entity_poly.pdbx_strand_id
1 'polypeptide(L)'
;MRYPVTVRSVPAHQSFISLTLAFCAGSSAVVQADQNSGFVEGATATLNLRNAYINRNFTNPNNAQGKAEEWTQNFILDAKSGFTQGVVGFGVDVLGLYSVKLDGGR
;
A
#
# COMPACT_ATOMS: atom_id res chain seq x y z
N MET A 1 16.02 -3.78 59.29
CA MET A 1 15.53 -2.71 58.39
C MET A 1 15.14 -3.34 57.06
N ARG A 2 13.84 -3.41 56.77
CA ARG A 2 13.27 -3.96 55.53
C ARG A 2 12.28 -2.92 54.97
N TYR A 3 12.47 -2.48 53.74
CA TYR A 3 11.56 -1.56 53.05
C TYR A 3 10.41 -2.39 52.42
N PRO A 4 9.14 -1.95 52.50
CA PRO A 4 8.08 -2.59 51.74
C PRO A 4 8.10 -2.14 50.27
N VAL A 5 8.10 -3.12 49.35
CA VAL A 5 7.91 -2.93 47.91
C VAL A 5 6.42 -2.95 47.62
N THR A 6 5.86 -1.82 47.19
CA THR A 6 4.47 -1.73 46.72
C THR A 6 4.40 -2.22 45.28
N VAL A 7 3.83 -3.42 45.05
CA VAL A 7 3.51 -3.92 43.72
C VAL A 7 2.29 -3.15 43.21
N ARG A 8 2.50 -2.26 42.24
CA ARG A 8 1.42 -1.52 41.57
C ARG A 8 0.84 -2.41 40.47
N SER A 9 -0.36 -2.93 40.69
CA SER A 9 -1.14 -3.64 39.66
C SER A 9 -1.53 -2.67 38.53
N VAL A 10 -1.02 -2.91 37.32
CA VAL A 10 -1.40 -2.17 36.11
C VAL A 10 -2.69 -2.81 35.55
N PRO A 11 -3.82 -2.08 35.44
CA PRO A 11 -5.01 -2.61 34.81
C PRO A 11 -4.79 -2.67 33.28
N ALA A 12 -4.98 -3.87 32.73
CA ALA A 12 -5.04 -4.12 31.30
C ALA A 12 -6.28 -3.44 30.71
N HIS A 13 -6.13 -2.28 30.07
CA HIS A 13 -7.19 -1.73 29.21
C HIS A 13 -7.00 -2.24 27.78
N GLN A 14 -7.87 -3.17 27.47
CA GLN A 14 -8.15 -3.77 26.18
C GLN A 14 -8.36 -2.73 25.06
N SER A 15 -7.87 -3.10 23.88
CA SER A 15 -8.56 -2.92 22.60
C SER A 15 -8.97 -1.51 22.18
N PHE A 16 -8.05 -0.77 21.55
CA PHE A 16 -8.38 0.41 20.71
C PHE A 16 -8.14 0.14 19.22
N ILE A 17 -8.50 -1.07 18.73
CA ILE A 17 -8.69 -1.29 17.29
C ILE A 17 -10.13 -0.89 16.98
N SER A 18 -10.41 0.41 17.04
CA SER A 18 -11.69 0.97 16.64
C SER A 18 -11.62 1.32 15.15
N LEU A 19 -12.14 0.37 14.37
CA LEU A 19 -12.60 0.44 12.99
C LEU A 19 -13.14 1.83 12.58
N THR A 20 -12.37 2.60 11.81
CA THR A 20 -12.89 3.77 11.08
C THR A 20 -13.29 3.36 9.66
N LEU A 21 -14.59 3.10 9.48
CA LEU A 21 -15.21 3.00 8.16
C LEU A 21 -15.37 4.42 7.61
N ALA A 22 -14.42 4.91 6.83
CA ALA A 22 -14.55 6.18 6.14
C ALA A 22 -15.57 6.03 4.99
N PHE A 23 -16.76 6.59 5.21
CA PHE A 23 -17.84 6.72 4.25
C PHE A 23 -17.44 7.73 3.15
N CYS A 24 -16.97 7.24 2.00
CA CYS A 24 -16.79 8.06 0.81
C CYS A 24 -18.15 8.28 0.12
N ALA A 25 -18.98 9.18 0.67
CA ALA A 25 -20.11 9.72 -0.05
C ALA A 25 -19.76 11.06 -0.70
N GLY A 26 -20.11 11.19 -1.98
CA GLY A 26 -20.32 12.50 -2.59
C GLY A 26 -19.07 13.16 -3.17
N SER A 27 -18.45 12.52 -4.14
CA SER A 27 -17.89 13.25 -5.27
C SER A 27 -18.24 12.45 -6.51
N SER A 28 -19.43 12.70 -7.06
CA SER A 28 -19.72 12.39 -8.45
C SER A 28 -18.81 13.28 -9.29
N ALA A 29 -17.54 12.90 -9.40
CA ALA A 29 -16.82 13.12 -10.62
C ALA A 29 -17.68 12.42 -11.68
N VAL A 30 -18.44 13.22 -12.42
CA VAL A 30 -18.95 12.81 -13.71
C VAL A 30 -17.68 12.49 -14.49
N VAL A 31 -17.25 11.23 -14.43
CA VAL A 31 -16.28 10.70 -15.38
C VAL A 31 -17.00 10.86 -16.70
N GLN A 32 -16.66 11.93 -17.41
CA GLN A 32 -17.01 12.09 -18.82
C GLN A 32 -16.37 10.87 -19.48
N ALA A 33 -17.15 9.80 -19.61
CA ALA A 33 -16.81 8.71 -20.50
C ALA A 33 -16.73 9.38 -21.87
N ASP A 34 -15.51 9.60 -22.32
CA ASP A 34 -15.25 10.10 -23.65
C ASP A 34 -15.90 9.10 -24.60
N GLN A 35 -17.04 9.48 -25.18
CA GLN A 35 -17.92 8.58 -25.94
C GLN A 35 -17.19 7.93 -27.12
N ASN A 36 -15.99 8.42 -27.44
CA ASN A 36 -15.20 8.05 -28.60
C ASN A 36 -14.07 7.05 -28.30
N SER A 37 -13.79 6.70 -27.04
CA SER A 37 -12.66 5.82 -26.71
C SER A 37 -13.04 4.35 -26.45
N GLY A 38 -14.31 3.99 -26.26
CA GLY A 38 -14.69 2.56 -26.17
C GLY A 38 -13.89 1.74 -25.12
N PHE A 39 -14.03 0.42 -25.15
CA PHE A 39 -13.36 -0.45 -24.16
C PHE A 39 -11.86 -0.60 -24.43
N VAL A 40 -11.46 -0.65 -25.71
CA VAL A 40 -10.07 -0.88 -26.13
C VAL A 40 -9.38 0.42 -26.47
N GLU A 41 -10.05 1.36 -27.14
CA GLU A 41 -9.43 2.60 -27.61
C GLU A 41 -9.16 3.59 -26.46
N GLY A 42 -9.85 3.42 -25.32
CA GLY A 42 -9.66 4.13 -24.06
C GLY A 42 -8.80 3.34 -23.07
N ALA A 43 -8.30 2.18 -23.47
CA ALA A 43 -7.43 1.39 -22.61
C ALA A 43 -6.06 2.05 -22.46
N THR A 44 -5.52 2.00 -21.25
CA THR A 44 -4.19 2.47 -20.93
C THR A 44 -3.42 1.38 -20.20
N ALA A 45 -2.12 1.27 -20.48
CA ALA A 45 -1.26 0.33 -19.79
C ALA A 45 0.09 0.99 -19.51
N THR A 46 0.50 0.97 -18.25
CA THR A 46 1.78 1.50 -17.80
C THR A 46 2.55 0.40 -17.10
N LEU A 47 3.79 0.16 -17.54
CA LEU A 47 4.73 -0.72 -16.84
C LEU A 47 5.81 0.14 -16.16
N ASN A 48 5.75 0.20 -14.83
CA ASN A 48 6.74 0.89 -14.03
C ASN A 48 7.83 -0.09 -13.57
N LEU A 49 9.05 0.17 -14.03
CA LEU A 49 10.26 -0.51 -13.61
C LEU A 49 10.89 0.29 -12.47
N ARG A 50 10.63 -0.13 -11.24
CA ARG A 50 11.15 0.55 -10.04
C ARG A 50 12.34 -0.21 -9.49
N ASN A 51 13.52 0.40 -9.59
CA ASN A 51 14.69 -0.04 -8.84
C ASN A 51 14.75 0.74 -7.51
N ALA A 52 14.77 0.04 -6.38
CA ALA A 52 14.73 0.66 -5.06
C ALA A 52 15.80 0.08 -4.13
N TYR A 53 16.72 0.95 -3.72
CA TYR A 53 17.72 0.66 -2.69
C TYR A 53 17.35 1.41 -1.40
N ILE A 54 17.24 0.68 -0.29
CA ILE A 54 16.90 1.22 1.02
C ILE A 54 17.97 0.78 2.01
N ASN A 55 18.59 1.75 2.70
CA ASN A 55 19.56 1.50 3.75
C ASN A 55 19.20 2.32 4.99
N ARG A 56 19.07 1.64 6.12
CA ARG A 56 18.75 2.19 7.43
C ARG A 56 19.78 1.73 8.44
N ASN A 57 20.50 2.69 9.02
CA ASN A 57 21.39 2.46 10.14
C ASN A 57 20.65 2.70 11.46
N PHE A 58 20.65 1.73 12.36
CA PHE A 58 20.05 1.88 13.68
C PHE A 58 21.11 2.39 14.66
N THR A 59 20.91 3.59 15.21
CA THR A 59 21.88 4.25 16.10
C THR A 59 21.64 3.96 17.58
N ASN A 60 20.48 3.37 17.93
CA ASN A 60 20.18 2.99 19.32
C ASN A 60 20.84 1.64 19.65
N PRO A 61 21.74 1.58 20.65
CA PRO A 61 22.47 0.35 21.00
C PRO A 61 21.57 -0.75 21.58
N ASN A 62 20.34 -0.43 21.99
CA ASN A 62 19.37 -1.40 22.49
C ASN A 62 18.53 -2.07 21.37
N ASN A 63 18.74 -1.72 20.09
CA ASN A 63 18.09 -2.41 18.98
C ASN A 63 18.78 -3.75 18.71
N ALA A 64 17.98 -4.82 18.55
CA ALA A 64 18.49 -6.14 18.20
C ALA A 64 19.14 -6.20 16.80
N GLN A 65 18.78 -5.26 15.92
CA GLN A 65 19.32 -5.15 14.56
C GLN A 65 20.05 -3.81 14.40
N GLY A 66 21.34 -3.86 14.05
CA GLY A 66 22.17 -2.65 13.87
C GLY A 66 22.01 -1.97 12.51
N LYS A 67 21.57 -2.71 11.48
CA LYS A 67 21.40 -2.23 10.10
C LYS A 67 20.27 -2.97 9.40
N ALA A 68 19.48 -2.27 8.59
CA ALA A 68 18.58 -2.85 7.59
C ALA A 68 18.96 -2.32 6.21
N GLU A 69 19.29 -3.21 5.28
CA GLU A 69 19.60 -2.88 3.91
C GLU A 69 18.86 -3.85 3.00
N GLU A 70 18.18 -3.30 2.00
CA GLU A 70 17.39 -4.05 1.03
C GLU A 70 17.51 -3.39 -0.34
N TRP A 71 17.62 -4.22 -1.37
CA TRP A 71 17.63 -3.81 -2.75
C TRP A 71 16.65 -4.68 -3.55
N THR A 72 15.69 -4.03 -4.19
CA THR A 72 14.67 -4.71 -4.99
C THR A 72 14.55 -4.13 -6.39
N GLN A 73 14.26 -5.01 -7.34
CA GLN A 73 13.75 -4.64 -8.65
C GLN A 73 12.27 -5.00 -8.70
N ASN A 74 11.44 -3.99 -8.93
CA ASN A 74 9.99 -4.12 -8.97
C ASN A 74 9.48 -3.89 -10.40
N PHE A 75 8.48 -4.67 -10.77
CA PHE A 75 7.71 -4.56 -12.00
C PHE A 75 6.25 -4.33 -11.60
N ILE A 76 5.75 -3.12 -11.86
CA ILE A 76 4.40 -2.72 -11.52
C ILE A 76 3.65 -2.47 -12.82
N LEU A 77 2.72 -3.36 -13.14
CA LEU A 77 1.83 -3.22 -14.28
C LEU A 77 0.50 -2.62 -13.81
N ASP A 78 0.16 -1.46 -14.32
CA ASP A 78 -1.16 -0.84 -14.16
C ASP A 78 -1.81 -0.78 -15.53
N ALA A 79 -2.81 -1.64 -15.76
CA ALA A 79 -3.54 -1.73 -17.02
C ALA A 79 -5.03 -1.51 -16.75
N LYS A 80 -5.62 -0.57 -17.46
CA LYS A 80 -7.03 -0.16 -17.31
C LYS A 80 -7.68 -0.20 -18.67
N SER A 81 -8.84 -0.84 -18.78
CA SER A 81 -9.64 -0.71 -19.99
C SER A 81 -10.30 0.66 -20.03
N GLY A 82 -10.76 1.07 -21.21
CA GLY A 82 -11.80 2.09 -21.31
C GLY A 82 -13.15 1.52 -20.88
N PHE A 83 -14.21 2.33 -21.00
CA PHE A 83 -15.57 1.88 -20.72
C PHE A 83 -16.29 1.47 -22.01
N THR A 84 -17.10 0.41 -21.98
CA THR A 84 -17.98 0.06 -23.10
C THR A 84 -18.95 1.20 -23.40
N GLN A 85 -19.29 1.40 -24.68
CA GLN A 85 -20.27 2.40 -25.08
C GLN A 85 -21.69 2.00 -24.65
N GLY A 86 -22.50 2.99 -24.28
CA GLY A 86 -23.89 2.80 -23.87
C GLY A 86 -24.27 3.68 -22.68
N VAL A 87 -25.54 3.60 -22.26
CA VAL A 87 -26.06 4.35 -21.11
C VAL A 87 -25.33 3.97 -19.81
N VAL A 88 -24.85 2.73 -19.73
CA VAL A 88 -24.01 2.23 -18.64
C VAL A 88 -22.78 1.58 -19.27
N GLY A 89 -21.60 2.12 -18.95
CA GLY A 89 -20.33 1.60 -19.43
C GLY A 89 -19.69 0.63 -18.42
N PHE A 90 -19.10 -0.44 -18.93
CA PHE A 90 -18.34 -1.43 -18.16
C PHE A 90 -16.85 -1.31 -18.47
N GLY A 91 -16.03 -1.38 -17.44
CA GLY A 91 -14.57 -1.35 -17.53
C GLY A 91 -13.95 -2.39 -16.59
N VAL A 92 -12.70 -2.73 -16.84
CA VAL A 92 -11.90 -3.67 -16.05
C VAL A 92 -10.51 -3.11 -15.86
N ASP A 93 -10.03 -3.15 -14.61
CA ASP A 93 -8.69 -2.75 -14.22
C ASP A 93 -7.89 -3.96 -13.74
N VAL A 94 -6.60 -3.99 -14.07
CA VAL A 94 -5.65 -5.03 -13.68
C VAL A 94 -4.41 -4.36 -13.10
N LEU A 95 -4.10 -4.71 -11.85
CA LEU A 95 -2.87 -4.31 -11.17
C LEU A 95 -1.98 -5.54 -10.93
N GLY A 96 -0.87 -5.61 -11.66
CA GLY A 96 0.16 -6.64 -11.51
C GLY A 96 1.34 -6.11 -10.69
N LEU A 97 1.69 -6.80 -9.61
CA LEU A 97 2.83 -6.45 -8.76
C LEU A 97 3.80 -7.62 -8.70
N TYR A 98 5.02 -7.41 -9.17
CA TYR A 98 6.10 -8.38 -9.06
C TYR A 98 7.36 -7.72 -8.53
N SER A 99 8.05 -8.40 -7.63
CA SER A 99 9.26 -7.88 -6.97
C SER A 99 10.30 -8.98 -6.86
N VAL A 100 11.52 -8.66 -7.29
CA VAL A 100 12.69 -9.53 -7.17
C VAL A 100 13.63 -8.89 -6.17
N LYS A 101 13.99 -9.64 -5.13
CA LYS A 101 15.05 -9.25 -4.21
C LYS A 101 16.40 -9.43 -4.90
N LEU A 102 17.16 -8.35 -4.98
CA LEU A 102 18.52 -8.36 -5.51
C LEU A 102 19.54 -8.54 -4.38
N ASP A 103 19.35 -7.81 -3.29
CA ASP A 103 20.19 -7.89 -2.09
C ASP A 103 19.41 -7.51 -0.82
N GLY A 104 19.91 -7.90 0.33
CA GLY A 104 19.37 -7.55 1.64
C GLY A 104 19.23 -8.73 2.59
N GLY A 105 18.96 -8.39 3.85
CA GLY A 105 18.85 -9.34 4.96
C GLY A 105 17.93 -10.54 4.68
N ARG A 106 18.21 -11.67 5.34
CA ARG A 106 17.29 -12.81 5.35
C ARG A 106 16.01 -12.48 6.10
#